data_AF-A0A2N0R7K0-F1
#
_entry.id   AF-A0A2N0R7K0-F1
#
_cell.length_a   1.000
_cell.length_b   1.000
_cell.length_c   1.000
_cell.angle_alpha   90.00
_cell.angle_beta   90.00
_cell.angle_gamma   90.00
#
_symmetry.space_group_name_H-M   'P 1'
#
loop_
_entity.id
_entity.type
_entity.pdbx_description
1 polymer ?
#
loop_
_entity_poly.entity_id
_entity_poly.type
_entity_poly.pdbx_seq_one_letter_code
_entity_poly.pdbx_strand_id
1 'polypeptide(L)'
;MMVEVGFSQSLPDLHRTTALYFGSQTTIQIVLVIKIFGDCRDIITNTSIIALIAALYLRTSTTPLIPTSIISFGTAEPNTSTINYIINKMGVSLGSFIGVGRPDPNNNNNNFPSCNAANLPDYQMSIPGPELFNGVPVNRLPVGFPIAPNTSPAGFLVLIWIFGKFKL
;
A
#
# COMPACT_ATOMS: atom_id res chain seq x y z
N MET A 1 -8.28 7.91 9.33
CA MET A 1 -7.63 6.83 8.55
C MET A 1 -8.08 5.50 9.11
N MET A 2 -8.21 4.47 8.27
CA MET A 2 -8.46 3.09 8.68
C MET A 2 -7.32 2.19 8.16
N VAL A 3 -6.90 1.23 8.97
CA VAL A 3 -5.92 0.20 8.57
C VAL A 3 -6.58 -1.16 8.76
N GLU A 4 -6.66 -1.92 7.68
CA GLU A 4 -7.23 -3.26 7.67
C GLU A 4 -6.11 -4.27 7.38
N VAL A 5 -5.91 -5.25 8.27
CA VAL A 5 -4.88 -6.28 8.11
C VAL A 5 -5.55 -7.64 8.04
N GLY A 6 -5.42 -8.33 6.91
CA GLY A 6 -5.99 -9.65 6.70
C GLY A 6 -4.94 -10.73 6.55
N PHE A 7 -5.03 -11.76 7.40
CA PHE A 7 -4.25 -13.00 7.25
C PHE A 7 -5.10 -14.08 6.61
N SER A 8 -6.26 -14.39 7.19
CA SER A 8 -7.20 -15.40 6.67
C SER A 8 -8.13 -14.84 5.59
N GLN A 9 -8.39 -13.54 5.61
CA GLN A 9 -9.26 -12.85 4.65
C GLN A 9 -8.62 -12.86 3.26
N SER A 10 -9.43 -13.04 2.22
CA SER A 10 -8.94 -12.94 0.85
C SER A 10 -8.69 -11.47 0.48
N LEU A 11 -7.78 -11.22 -0.48
CA LEU A 11 -7.60 -9.85 -1.01
C LEU A 11 -8.90 -9.26 -1.59
N PRO A 12 -9.76 -10.04 -2.30
CA PRO A 12 -11.10 -9.58 -2.67
C PRO A 12 -11.98 -9.12 -1.51
N ASP A 13 -11.98 -9.83 -0.38
CA ASP A 13 -12.83 -9.47 0.76
C ASP A 13 -12.35 -8.18 1.43
N LEU A 14 -11.04 -8.04 1.59
CA LEU A 14 -10.43 -6.81 2.10
C LEU A 14 -10.74 -5.62 1.18
N HIS A 15 -10.62 -5.81 -0.13
CA HIS A 15 -10.96 -4.79 -1.14
C HIS A 15 -12.44 -4.38 -1.07
N ARG A 16 -13.37 -5.33 -0.94
CA ARG A 16 -14.81 -5.04 -0.78
C ARG A 16 -15.10 -4.28 0.51
N THR A 17 -14.39 -4.60 1.59
CA THR A 17 -14.56 -3.94 2.88
C THR A 17 -14.20 -2.45 2.79
N THR A 18 -13.23 -2.07 1.96
CA THR A 18 -12.91 -0.66 1.68
C THR A 18 -14.12 0.14 1.22
N ALA A 19 -15.03 -0.44 0.43
CA ALA A 19 -16.24 0.25 -0.02
C ALA A 19 -17.16 0.65 1.14
N LEU A 20 -17.20 -0.14 2.21
CA LEU A 20 -17.96 0.18 3.42
C LEU A 20 -17.33 1.37 4.16
N TYR A 21 -16.00 1.41 4.26
CA TYR A 21 -15.28 2.54 4.85
C TYR A 21 -15.41 3.83 4.05
N PHE A 22 -15.72 3.77 2.75
CA PHE A 22 -16.02 4.92 1.92
C PHE A 22 -17.52 5.22 1.74
N GLY A 23 -18.37 4.50 2.47
CA GLY A 23 -19.80 4.78 2.53
C GLY A 23 -20.13 6.20 3.02
N SER A 24 -21.37 6.61 2.81
CA SER A 24 -21.88 7.93 3.21
C SER A 24 -21.97 8.13 4.72
N GLN A 25 -21.91 7.06 5.51
CA GLN A 25 -22.02 7.09 6.97
C GLN A 25 -20.68 7.35 7.68
N THR A 26 -19.58 7.39 6.94
CA THR A 26 -18.24 7.58 7.50
C THR A 26 -17.55 8.76 6.83
N THR A 27 -16.61 9.38 7.55
CA THR A 27 -15.74 10.45 7.03
C THR A 27 -14.31 9.98 6.77
N ILE A 28 -14.08 8.67 6.77
CA ILE A 28 -12.76 8.05 6.60
C ILE A 28 -12.21 8.43 5.23
N GLN A 29 -11.09 9.17 5.21
CA GLN A 29 -10.45 9.64 3.96
C GLN A 29 -9.44 8.66 3.38
N ILE A 30 -8.81 7.83 4.23
CA ILE A 30 -7.73 6.93 3.86
C ILE A 30 -8.04 5.55 4.40
N VAL A 31 -7.90 4.53 3.54
CA VAL A 31 -7.90 3.12 3.94
C VAL A 31 -6.59 2.50 3.46
N LEU A 32 -5.82 1.92 4.39
CA LEU A 32 -4.65 1.11 4.09
C LEU A 32 -5.01 -0.35 4.32
N VAL A 33 -5.00 -1.14 3.26
CA VAL A 33 -5.21 -2.59 3.32
C VAL A 33 -3.85 -3.29 3.30
N ILE A 34 -3.63 -4.21 4.24
CA ILE A 34 -2.47 -5.10 4.26
C ILE A 34 -2.97 -6.54 4.18
N LYS A 35 -2.64 -7.24 3.10
CA LYS A 35 -2.87 -8.67 2.95
C LYS A 35 -1.59 -9.42 3.24
N ILE A 36 -1.64 -10.33 4.20
CA ILE A 36 -0.60 -11.30 4.50
C ILE A 36 -0.99 -12.61 3.81
N PHE A 37 -0.16 -13.07 2.88
CA PHE A 37 -0.26 -14.42 2.35
C PHE A 37 0.59 -15.30 3.26
N GLY A 38 -0.02 -16.29 3.91
CA GLY A 38 0.64 -17.08 4.95
C GLY A 38 1.94 -17.75 4.49
N ASP A 39 2.66 -18.30 5.45
CA ASP A 39 4.03 -18.78 5.25
C ASP A 39 4.09 -19.83 4.14
N CYS A 40 4.89 -19.51 3.12
CA CYS A 40 5.31 -20.45 2.10
C CYS A 40 6.75 -20.86 2.39
N ARG A 41 7.15 -22.04 1.91
CA ARG A 41 8.53 -22.50 2.07
C ARG A 41 9.22 -22.45 0.71
N ASP A 42 10.37 -21.80 0.66
CA ASP A 42 11.25 -21.92 -0.48
C ASP A 42 11.76 -23.37 -0.53
N ILE A 43 11.46 -24.08 -1.60
CA ILE A 43 11.79 -25.50 -1.75
C ILE A 43 13.29 -25.75 -1.95
N ILE A 44 14.04 -24.73 -2.38
CA ILE A 44 15.47 -24.81 -2.69
C ILE A 44 16.27 -24.54 -1.42
N THR A 45 15.97 -23.46 -0.72
CA THR A 45 16.73 -23.02 0.46
C THR A 45 16.15 -23.55 1.77
N ASN A 46 14.96 -24.13 1.74
CA ASN A 46 14.20 -24.60 2.90
C ASN A 46 13.84 -23.48 3.90
N THR A 47 13.95 -22.22 3.49
CA THR A 47 13.64 -21.03 4.31
C THR A 47 12.17 -20.64 4.18
N SER A 48 11.60 -20.14 5.27
CA SER A 48 10.28 -19.51 5.22
C SER A 48 10.33 -18.23 4.40
N ILE A 49 9.41 -18.14 3.45
CA ILE A 49 9.20 -16.98 2.59
C ILE A 49 7.76 -16.49 2.75
N ILE A 50 7.58 -15.19 2.58
CA ILE A 50 6.27 -14.56 2.77
C ILE A 50 6.05 -13.51 1.71
N ALA A 51 4.84 -13.49 1.15
CA ALA A 51 4.37 -12.44 0.26
C ALA A 51 3.33 -11.61 0.98
N LEU A 52 3.42 -10.29 0.85
CA LEU A 52 2.46 -9.36 1.41
C LEU A 52 2.11 -8.30 0.36
N ILE A 53 0.90 -7.74 0.50
CA ILE A 53 0.42 -6.64 -0.34
C ILE A 53 -0.07 -5.53 0.58
N ALA A 54 0.45 -4.33 0.37
CA ALA A 54 -0.13 -3.09 0.90
C ALA A 54 -0.86 -2.37 -0.23
N ALA A 55 -2.10 -1.96 0.00
CA ALA A 55 -2.91 -1.21 -0.96
C ALA A 55 -3.51 0.03 -0.28
N LEU A 56 -3.18 1.20 -0.82
CA LEU A 56 -3.64 2.50 -0.34
C LEU A 56 -4.85 2.96 -1.14
N TYR A 57 -5.91 3.32 -0.45
CA TYR A 57 -7.11 3.92 -1.05
C TYR A 57 -7.34 5.30 -0.46
N LEU A 58 -7.77 6.23 -1.33
CA LEU A 58 -8.07 7.61 -0.97
C LEU A 58 -9.49 7.94 -1.38
N ARG A 59 -10.28 8.50 -0.46
CA ARG A 59 -11.67 8.91 -0.73
C ARG A 59 -11.74 10.02 -1.78
N THR A 60 -10.74 10.88 -1.83
CA THR A 60 -10.62 12.03 -2.73
C THR A 60 -10.18 11.64 -4.15
N SER A 61 -9.75 10.40 -4.37
CA SER A 61 -9.44 9.89 -5.71
C SER A 61 -10.65 10.00 -6.63
N THR A 62 -10.43 10.23 -7.93
CA THR A 62 -11.51 10.16 -8.95
C THR A 62 -12.12 8.75 -9.03
N THR A 63 -11.41 7.74 -8.54
CA THR A 63 -11.85 6.35 -8.46
C THR A 63 -11.57 5.79 -7.05
N PRO A 64 -12.36 6.15 -6.02
CA PRO A 64 -12.06 5.82 -4.63
C PRO A 64 -11.96 4.32 -4.32
N LEU A 65 -12.63 3.48 -5.12
CA LEU A 65 -12.58 2.02 -4.97
C LEU A 65 -11.41 1.38 -5.72
N ILE A 66 -10.59 2.15 -6.42
CA ILE A 66 -9.34 1.69 -7.03
C ILE A 66 -8.19 2.20 -6.15
N PRO A 67 -7.33 1.32 -5.63
CA PRO A 67 -6.19 1.77 -4.84
C PRO A 67 -5.25 2.61 -5.70
N THR A 68 -4.77 3.71 -5.10
CA THR A 68 -3.89 4.69 -5.77
C THR A 68 -2.44 4.23 -5.77
N SER A 69 -2.05 3.39 -4.81
CA SER A 69 -0.72 2.79 -4.71
C SER A 69 -0.81 1.39 -4.14
N ILE A 70 -0.06 0.46 -4.72
CA ILE A 70 0.15 -0.90 -4.24
C ILE A 70 1.64 -1.18 -4.16
N ILE A 71 2.05 -1.76 -3.03
CA ILE A 71 3.40 -2.27 -2.81
C ILE A 71 3.29 -3.76 -2.44
N SER A 72 3.89 -4.64 -3.24
CA SER A 72 4.19 -6.00 -2.80
C SER A 72 5.48 -6.02 -1.99
N PHE A 73 5.45 -6.63 -0.82
CA PHE A 73 6.61 -6.66 0.08
C PHE A 73 6.71 -8.02 0.78
N GLY A 74 7.79 -8.22 1.51
CA GLY A 74 8.19 -9.50 2.07
C GLY A 74 9.38 -10.11 1.32
N THR A 75 9.52 -11.42 1.40
CA THR A 75 10.64 -12.16 0.81
C THR A 75 10.27 -12.96 -0.43
N ALA A 76 8.97 -13.06 -0.77
CA ALA A 76 8.46 -13.74 -1.95
C ALA A 76 7.61 -12.82 -2.83
N GLU A 77 7.53 -13.16 -4.11
CA GLU A 77 6.61 -12.55 -5.05
C GLU A 77 5.16 -12.99 -4.81
N PRO A 78 4.17 -12.11 -5.00
CA PRO A 78 2.77 -12.51 -5.03
C PRO A 78 2.52 -13.47 -6.19
N ASN A 79 1.65 -14.47 -5.98
CA ASN A 79 1.31 -15.40 -7.05
C ASN A 79 0.65 -14.70 -8.25
N THR A 80 0.76 -15.32 -9.45
CA THR A 80 0.22 -14.76 -10.70
C THR A 80 -1.28 -14.45 -10.62
N SER A 81 -2.07 -15.25 -9.91
CA SER A 81 -3.49 -14.98 -9.70
C SER A 81 -3.76 -13.70 -8.91
N THR A 82 -2.94 -13.40 -7.90
CA THR A 82 -3.05 -12.17 -7.09
C THR A 82 -2.69 -10.96 -7.94
N ILE A 83 -1.61 -11.05 -8.71
CA ILE A 83 -1.20 -10.00 -9.65
C ILE A 83 -2.31 -9.73 -10.68
N ASN A 84 -2.86 -10.79 -11.27
CA ASN A 84 -3.95 -10.68 -12.24
C ASN A 84 -5.23 -10.10 -11.62
N TYR A 85 -5.52 -10.42 -10.36
CA TYR A 85 -6.65 -9.82 -9.65
C TYR A 85 -6.45 -8.31 -9.45
N ILE A 86 -5.27 -7.90 -8.99
CA ILE A 86 -4.93 -6.48 -8.78
C ILE A 86 -5.06 -5.69 -10.08
N ILE A 87 -4.45 -6.17 -11.17
CA ILE A 87 -4.42 -5.43 -12.43
C ILE A 87 -5.79 -5.45 -13.11
N ASN A 88 -6.39 -6.63 -13.26
CA ASN A 88 -7.56 -6.80 -14.13
C ASN A 88 -8.91 -6.68 -13.41
N LYS A 89 -8.96 -6.88 -12.09
CA LYS A 89 -10.20 -6.81 -11.30
C LYS A 89 -10.27 -5.58 -10.42
N MET A 90 -9.17 -5.21 -9.76
CA MET A 90 -9.12 -3.96 -8.99
C MET A 90 -8.84 -2.74 -9.86
N GLY A 91 -8.43 -2.92 -11.13
CA GLY A 91 -8.24 -1.84 -12.09
C GLY A 91 -7.00 -0.98 -11.84
N VAL A 92 -6.00 -1.53 -11.17
CA VAL A 92 -4.79 -0.78 -10.79
C VAL A 92 -3.86 -0.65 -11.99
N SER A 93 -3.42 0.59 -12.27
CA SER A 93 -2.43 0.86 -13.30
C SER A 93 -1.07 0.25 -12.95
N LEU A 94 -0.34 -0.23 -13.96
CA LEU A 94 0.96 -0.87 -13.78
C LEU A 94 1.97 0.02 -13.03
N GLY A 95 1.96 1.33 -13.28
CA GLY A 95 2.85 2.28 -12.58
C GLY A 95 2.52 2.52 -11.11
N SER A 96 1.32 2.12 -10.66
CA SER A 96 0.88 2.22 -9.27
C SER A 96 1.13 0.94 -8.48
N PHE A 97 1.65 -0.13 -9.12
CA PHE A 97 1.92 -1.41 -8.48
C PHE A 97 3.41 -1.78 -8.58
N ILE A 98 4.13 -1.56 -7.49
CA ILE A 98 5.57 -1.78 -7.34
C ILE A 98 5.88 -2.84 -6.27
N GLY A 99 7.16 -3.18 -6.10
CA GLY A 99 7.64 -4.06 -5.04
C GLY A 99 7.98 -5.48 -5.51
N VAL A 100 8.18 -6.41 -4.58
CA VAL A 100 8.69 -7.78 -4.86
C VAL A 100 7.86 -8.46 -5.94
N GLY A 101 8.52 -9.05 -6.94
CA GLY A 101 7.86 -9.68 -8.10
C GLY A 101 7.42 -8.71 -9.19
N ARG A 102 7.79 -7.42 -9.09
CA ARG A 102 7.56 -6.41 -10.12
C ARG A 102 8.91 -5.91 -10.68
N PRO A 103 8.99 -5.56 -11.97
CA PRO A 103 10.17 -4.89 -12.53
C PRO A 103 10.34 -3.49 -11.93
N ASP A 104 11.55 -3.15 -11.50
CA ASP A 104 11.93 -1.81 -11.08
C ASP A 104 12.42 -1.00 -12.29
N PRO A 105 11.68 0.05 -12.71
CA PRO A 105 12.08 0.89 -13.84
C PRO A 105 13.40 1.64 -13.60
N ASN A 106 13.83 1.79 -12.34
CA ASN A 106 15.05 2.52 -11.99
C ASN A 106 16.30 1.62 -11.95
N ASN A 107 16.14 0.30 -12.11
CA ASN A 107 17.22 -0.67 -11.99
C ASN A 107 17.26 -1.64 -13.19
N ASN A 108 17.33 -1.10 -14.41
CA ASN A 108 17.38 -1.88 -15.66
C ASN A 108 16.22 -2.89 -15.81
N ASN A 109 15.05 -2.61 -15.23
CA ASN A 109 13.90 -3.53 -15.15
C ASN A 109 14.20 -4.86 -14.43
N ASN A 110 15.23 -4.92 -13.60
CA ASN A 110 15.40 -6.00 -12.63
C ASN A 110 14.27 -5.95 -11.61
N ASN A 111 13.90 -7.10 -11.04
CA ASN A 111 12.87 -7.12 -10.02
C ASN A 111 13.32 -6.38 -8.75
N PHE A 112 12.37 -5.76 -8.04
CA PHE A 112 12.65 -5.19 -6.73
C PHE A 112 13.23 -6.26 -5.78
N PRO A 113 14.25 -5.90 -4.96
CA PRO A 113 14.90 -6.83 -4.05
C PRO A 113 13.98 -7.20 -2.88
N SER A 114 14.14 -8.35 -2.23
CA SER A 114 13.32 -8.72 -1.07
C SER A 114 13.27 -7.63 0.02
N CYS A 115 12.09 -7.40 0.60
CA CYS A 115 11.91 -6.53 1.77
C CYS A 115 12.22 -7.31 3.06
N ASN A 116 13.50 -7.44 3.39
CA ASN A 116 13.98 -8.21 4.55
C ASN A 116 14.73 -7.37 5.61
N ALA A 117 14.77 -6.05 5.41
CA ALA A 117 15.42 -5.10 6.30
C ALA A 117 14.48 -3.93 6.62
N ALA A 118 14.72 -3.30 7.76
CA ALA A 118 14.08 -2.03 8.07
C ALA A 118 14.68 -0.92 7.19
N ASN A 119 13.93 0.16 7.03
CA ASN A 119 14.36 1.39 6.37
C ASN A 119 14.70 1.27 4.87
N LEU A 120 14.09 0.33 4.14
CA LEU A 120 14.25 0.22 2.69
C LEU A 120 13.36 1.25 1.96
N PRO A 121 13.95 2.20 1.20
CA PRO A 121 13.19 3.27 0.54
C PRO A 121 12.12 2.77 -0.43
N ASP A 122 12.40 1.68 -1.16
CA ASP A 122 11.48 1.10 -2.15
C ASP A 122 10.17 0.58 -1.53
N TYR A 123 10.18 0.34 -0.22
CA TYR A 123 9.05 -0.23 0.54
C TYR A 123 8.38 0.80 1.45
N GLN A 124 8.60 2.09 1.18
CA GLN A 124 7.90 3.17 1.84
C GLN A 124 6.60 3.51 1.13
N MET A 125 5.52 3.63 1.90
CA MET A 125 4.25 4.13 1.38
C MET A 125 4.02 5.55 1.87
N SER A 126 3.96 6.49 0.94
CA SER A 126 3.63 7.89 1.22
C SER A 126 2.14 8.03 1.50
N ILE A 127 1.81 8.50 2.70
CA ILE A 127 0.43 8.83 3.07
C ILE A 127 0.17 10.31 2.77
N PRO A 128 -0.80 10.62 1.89
CA PRO A 128 -1.13 11.99 1.54
C PRO A 128 -1.59 12.78 2.76
N GLY A 129 -0.92 13.91 2.98
CA GLY A 129 -1.24 14.85 4.04
C GLY A 129 -2.69 15.36 3.96
N PRO A 130 -3.15 15.92 2.83
CA PRO A 130 -4.46 16.57 2.76
C PRO A 130 -5.61 15.67 3.25
N GLU A 131 -5.56 14.39 2.89
CA GLU A 131 -6.50 13.36 3.32
C GLU A 131 -6.32 12.98 4.79
N LEU A 132 -5.07 12.95 5.28
CA LEU A 132 -4.75 12.63 6.67
C LEU A 132 -5.25 13.71 7.64
N PHE A 133 -5.10 14.98 7.27
CA PHE A 133 -5.48 16.15 8.08
C PHE A 133 -6.83 16.74 7.66
N ASN A 134 -7.62 16.02 6.87
CA ASN A 134 -8.93 16.49 6.44
C ASN A 134 -9.83 16.83 7.65
N GLY A 135 -10.40 18.04 7.65
CA GLY A 135 -11.23 18.57 8.74
C GLY A 135 -10.45 19.21 9.89
N VAL A 136 -9.12 19.21 9.86
CA VAL A 136 -8.29 19.95 10.82
C VAL A 136 -8.30 21.44 10.46
N PRO A 137 -8.64 22.35 11.39
CA PRO A 137 -8.56 23.79 11.14
C PRO A 137 -7.14 24.23 10.75
N VAL A 138 -7.04 25.17 9.81
CA VAL A 138 -5.75 25.62 9.25
C VAL A 138 -4.77 26.09 10.32
N ASN A 139 -5.24 26.78 11.35
CA ASN A 139 -4.41 27.25 12.48
C ASN A 139 -3.93 26.13 13.41
N ARG A 140 -4.32 24.88 13.16
CA ARG A 140 -3.90 23.68 13.88
C ARG A 140 -3.12 22.70 12.99
N LEU A 141 -2.87 23.05 11.74
CA LEU A 141 -2.01 22.27 10.86
C LEU A 141 -0.54 22.49 11.26
N PRO A 142 0.33 21.48 11.02
CA PRO A 142 1.77 21.67 11.13
C PRO A 142 2.26 22.84 10.28
N VAL A 143 3.26 23.58 10.79
CA VAL A 143 3.92 24.65 10.04
C VAL A 143 4.49 24.08 8.74
N GLY A 144 4.18 24.72 7.60
CA GLY A 144 4.64 24.29 6.27
C GLY A 144 3.71 23.31 5.54
N PHE A 145 2.55 22.98 6.10
CA PHE A 145 1.57 22.13 5.43
C PHE A 145 0.89 22.87 4.26
N PRO A 146 0.89 22.33 3.02
CA PRO A 146 0.30 23.02 1.88
C PRO A 146 -1.22 23.11 2.01
N ILE A 147 -1.74 24.33 1.93
CA ILE A 147 -3.18 24.66 2.04
C ILE A 147 -3.89 24.51 0.66
N ALA A 148 -3.14 24.26 -0.42
CA ALA A 148 -3.65 24.25 -1.80
C ALA A 148 -3.49 22.89 -2.52
N PRO A 149 -4.43 22.47 -3.41
CA PRO A 149 -4.42 21.19 -4.12
C PRO A 149 -3.28 20.97 -5.14
N ASN A 150 -2.45 21.97 -5.39
CA ASN A 150 -1.58 22.06 -6.56
C ASN A 150 -0.15 22.54 -6.27
N THR A 151 0.27 22.51 -5.00
CA THR A 151 1.69 22.60 -4.63
C THR A 151 2.19 21.22 -4.25
N SER A 152 3.11 20.66 -5.05
CA SER A 152 3.89 19.49 -4.67
C SER A 152 4.52 19.73 -3.29
N PRO A 153 4.37 18.80 -2.33
CA PRO A 153 4.80 19.05 -0.96
C PRO A 153 6.32 19.04 -0.88
N ALA A 154 6.93 20.22 -0.86
CA ALA A 154 8.21 20.40 -0.19
C ALA A 154 7.94 20.45 1.32
N GLY A 155 7.84 19.29 1.98
CA GLY A 155 8.10 19.25 3.43
C GLY A 155 7.26 18.35 4.33
N PHE A 156 6.26 17.60 3.86
CA PHE A 156 5.58 16.64 4.76
C PHE A 156 5.13 15.37 4.03
N LEU A 157 6.01 14.37 4.03
CA LEU A 157 5.69 12.99 3.68
C LEU A 157 5.53 12.22 4.98
N VAL A 158 4.30 11.81 5.31
CA VAL A 158 4.12 10.78 6.34
C VAL A 158 4.42 9.45 5.67
N LEU A 159 5.64 8.96 5.88
CA LEU A 159 6.09 7.67 5.36
C LEU A 159 5.67 6.61 6.37
N ILE A 160 4.78 5.72 5.96
CA ILE A 160 4.62 4.45 6.69
C ILE A 160 5.67 3.51 6.15
N TRP A 161 6.61 3.16 7.02
CA TRP A 161 7.53 2.07 6.75
C TRP A 161 6.78 0.76 6.86
N ILE A 162 6.61 0.08 5.73
CA ILE A 162 6.00 -1.24 5.71
C ILE A 162 7.15 -2.25 5.76
N PHE A 163 7.53 -2.65 6.97
CA PHE A 163 8.52 -3.70 7.19
C PHE A 163 7.89 -4.83 8.00
N GLY A 164 8.18 -6.07 7.60
CA GLY A 164 7.81 -7.26 8.36
C GLY A 164 9.08 -7.93 8.87
N LYS A 165 9.38 -7.79 10.16
CA LYS A 165 10.32 -8.71 10.82
C LYS A 165 9.49 -9.79 11.51
N PHE A 166 9.07 -10.79 10.74
CA PHE A 166 8.33 -11.93 11.28
C PHE A 166 9.31 -12.83 12.01
N LYS A 167 9.28 -12.78 13.34
CA LYS A 167 9.95 -13.77 14.18
C LYS A 167 9.05 -14.99 14.21
N LEU A 168 9.47 -16.05 13.53
CA LEU A 168 8.92 -17.40 13.66
C LEU A 168 9.47 -18.05 14.94
#